data_AF-A0A1P8NBS0-F1
#
_entry.id   AF-A0A1P8NBS0-F1
#
_cell.length_a   1.000
_cell.length_b   1.000
_cell.length_c   1.000
_cell.angle_alpha   90.00
_cell.angle_beta   90.00
_cell.angle_gamma   90.00
#
_symmetry.space_group_name_H-M   'P 1'
#
loop_
_entity.id
_entity.type
_entity.pdbx_description
1 polymer ?
#
loop_
_entity_poly.entity_id
_entity_poly.type
_entity_poly.pdbx_seq_one_letter_code
_entity_poly.pdbx_strand_id
1 'polypeptide(L)'
;MFRAVEALSARRTEESSFTVTAILRESGISRGTFYTHFPTLEDLAEQMLEQRFALIGETDRADRRAALASAASDPQADLRRPAEASQLALARFVDIHRAFLRASLDWRLTSRVREGVISAHATQVRESLRLMGPRVPPHLDHEAFCLMIAGGTVALLTAWLRENDPTTPEAMAQRLLSTMPEWFVGPTAPSNPADHPSQRPSRATAPTTLQSPGGTS
;
A
#
# COMPACT_ATOMS: atom_id res chain seq x y z
N MET A 1 10.78 17.43 14.15
CA MET A 1 9.46 17.64 13.49
C MET A 1 8.68 16.34 13.32
N PHE A 2 9.25 15.27 12.77
CA PHE A 2 8.52 13.98 12.63
C PHE A 2 7.95 13.44 13.94
N ARG A 3 8.71 13.46 15.05
CA ARG A 3 8.21 13.09 16.38
C ARG A 3 6.98 13.89 16.84
N ALA A 4 6.88 15.17 16.45
CA ALA A 4 5.72 15.99 16.77
C ALA A 4 4.50 15.57 15.94
N VAL A 5 4.70 15.25 14.66
CA VAL A 5 3.66 14.68 13.80
C VAL A 5 3.20 13.31 14.32
N GLU A 6 4.12 12.45 14.74
CA GLU A 6 3.82 11.15 15.36
C GLU A 6 3.01 11.33 16.65
N ALA A 7 3.42 12.24 17.55
CA ALA A 7 2.72 12.52 18.79
C ALA A 7 1.31 13.11 18.58
N LEU A 8 1.14 13.98 17.57
CA LEU A 8 -0.19 14.47 17.16
C LEU A 8 -1.04 13.35 16.57
N SER A 9 -0.45 12.49 15.74
CA SER A 9 -1.16 11.38 15.07
C SER A 9 -1.63 10.31 16.07
N ALA A 10 -0.80 10.01 17.07
CA ALA A 10 -1.12 9.07 18.14
C ALA A 10 -2.32 9.51 19.01
N ARG A 11 -2.55 10.83 19.13
CA ARG A 11 -3.68 11.38 19.90
C ARG A 11 -5.03 11.28 19.19
N ARG A 12 -5.07 10.85 17.90
CA ARG A 12 -6.29 10.62 17.09
C ARG A 12 -7.40 11.65 17.34
N THR A 13 -7.06 12.94 17.36
CA THR A 13 -8.07 13.99 17.50
C THR A 13 -8.73 14.21 16.15
N GLU A 14 -9.94 13.67 15.97
CA GLU A 14 -10.79 13.86 14.77
C GLU A 14 -11.09 15.34 14.47
N GLU A 15 -11.01 16.20 15.48
CA GLU A 15 -11.47 17.60 15.41
C GLU A 15 -10.35 18.62 15.14
N SER A 16 -9.08 18.23 15.17
CA SER A 16 -7.98 19.18 15.00
C SER A 16 -7.44 19.11 13.57
N SER A 17 -7.74 20.15 12.78
CA SER A 17 -7.01 20.37 11.53
C SER A 17 -5.50 20.30 11.80
N PHE A 18 -4.80 19.39 11.10
CA PHE A 18 -3.35 19.32 11.17
C PHE A 18 -2.78 20.60 10.54
N THR A 19 -2.49 21.60 11.37
CA THR A 19 -1.94 22.88 10.94
C THR A 19 -0.46 22.98 11.27
N VAL A 20 0.27 23.78 10.49
CA VAL A 20 1.67 24.13 10.80
C VAL A 20 1.80 24.65 12.24
N THR A 21 0.86 25.49 12.70
CA THR A 21 0.86 26.01 14.07
C THR A 21 0.77 24.91 15.13
N ALA A 22 -0.05 23.87 14.92
CA ALA A 22 -0.13 22.74 15.85
C ALA A 22 1.19 21.96 15.90
N ILE A 23 1.83 21.73 14.75
CA ILE A 23 3.14 21.05 14.66
C ILE A 23 4.23 21.87 15.35
N LEU A 24 4.25 23.19 15.17
CA LEU A 24 5.22 24.08 15.81
C LEU A 24 5.08 24.09 17.33
N ARG A 25 3.83 24.20 17.82
CA ARG A 25 3.54 24.14 19.26
C ARG A 25 4.02 22.83 19.87
N GLU A 26 3.77 21.71 19.18
CA GLU A 26 4.19 20.39 19.65
C GLU A 26 5.72 20.19 19.57
N SER A 27 6.36 20.74 18.54
CA SER A 27 7.81 20.57 18.33
C SER A 27 8.69 21.57 19.10
N GLY A 28 8.11 22.65 19.64
CA GLY A 28 8.84 23.69 20.35
C GLY A 28 9.75 24.55 19.48
N ILE A 29 9.62 24.49 18.15
CA ILE A 29 10.45 25.26 17.21
C ILE A 29 9.72 26.52 16.72
N SER A 30 10.49 27.49 16.23
CA SER A 30 9.94 28.71 15.63
C SER A 30 9.39 28.48 14.22
N ARG A 31 8.46 29.34 13.78
CA ARG A 31 7.98 29.37 12.38
C ARG A 31 9.12 29.54 11.38
N GLY A 32 10.09 30.41 11.66
CA GLY A 32 11.24 30.63 10.79
C GLY A 32 12.06 29.36 10.60
N THR A 33 12.34 28.64 11.69
CA THR A 33 13.04 27.35 11.67
C THR A 33 12.30 26.31 10.83
N PHE A 34 10.96 26.26 10.92
CA PHE A 34 10.16 25.35 10.11
C PHE A 34 10.30 25.65 8.62
N TYR A 35 10.06 26.88 8.19
CA TYR A 35 10.09 27.24 6.78
C TYR A 35 11.49 27.21 6.15
N THR A 36 12.56 27.24 6.95
CA THR A 36 13.93 26.95 6.47
C THR A 36 14.08 25.50 5.99
N HIS A 37 13.38 24.55 6.61
CA HIS A 37 13.51 23.13 6.28
C HIS A 37 12.34 22.60 5.44
N PHE A 38 11.15 23.17 5.62
CA PHE A 38 9.90 22.74 5.02
C PHE A 38 9.13 23.96 4.54
N PRO A 39 9.32 24.37 3.26
CA PRO A 39 8.56 25.47 2.68
C PRO A 39 7.05 25.27 2.81
N THR A 40 6.58 24.02 2.72
CA THR A 40 5.18 23.67 2.89
C THR A 40 4.95 22.41 3.74
N LEU A 41 3.67 22.11 4.03
CA LEU A 41 3.29 20.84 4.67
C LEU A 41 3.50 19.65 3.73
N GLU A 42 3.39 19.85 2.41
CA GLU A 42 3.68 18.84 1.41
C GLU A 42 5.15 18.43 1.45
N ASP A 43 6.09 19.38 1.56
CA ASP A 43 7.52 19.06 1.69
C ASP A 43 7.82 18.23 2.95
N LEU A 44 7.13 18.53 4.06
CA LEU A 44 7.25 17.74 5.30
C LEU A 44 6.70 16.33 5.12
N ALA A 45 5.54 16.19 4.47
CA ALA A 45 4.93 14.89 4.20
C ALA A 45 5.77 14.05 3.24
N GLU A 46 6.35 14.67 2.21
CA GLU A 46 7.28 14.04 1.26
C GLU A 46 8.47 13.43 2.00
N GLN A 47 9.19 14.21 2.79
CA GLN A 47 10.36 13.71 3.53
C GLN A 47 9.96 12.64 4.56
N MET A 48 8.78 12.76 5.18
CA MET A 48 8.29 11.74 6.11
C MET A 48 8.01 10.41 5.40
N LEU A 49 7.39 10.47 4.22
CA LEU A 49 7.13 9.29 3.38
C LEU A 49 8.44 8.69 2.85
N GLU A 50 9.37 9.51 2.37
CA GLU A 50 10.69 9.07 1.90
C GLU A 50 11.44 8.29 2.99
N GLN A 51 11.55 8.85 4.19
CA GLN A 51 12.18 8.17 5.32
C GLN A 51 11.47 6.88 5.69
N ARG A 52 10.13 6.88 5.62
CA ARG A 52 9.35 5.69 5.92
C ARG A 52 9.54 4.60 4.87
N PHE A 53 9.56 4.95 3.58
CA PHE A 53 9.85 4.00 2.51
C PHE A 53 11.24 3.40 2.69
N ALA A 54 12.26 4.22 2.97
CA ALA A 54 13.62 3.72 3.20
C ALA A 54 13.68 2.71 4.37
N LEU A 55 13.01 3.01 5.49
CA LEU A 55 12.96 2.13 6.65
C LEU A 55 12.24 0.81 6.35
N ILE A 56 11.03 0.88 5.76
CA ILE A 56 10.26 -0.31 5.40
C ILE A 56 11.01 -1.15 4.35
N GLY A 57 11.63 -0.50 3.36
CA GLY A 57 12.40 -1.14 2.32
C GLY A 57 13.64 -1.85 2.85
N GLU A 58 14.35 -1.29 3.83
CA GLU A 58 15.46 -1.99 4.49
C GLU A 58 14.98 -3.26 5.20
N THR A 59 13.91 -3.16 5.98
CA THR A 59 13.32 -4.34 6.66
C THR A 59 12.84 -5.39 5.66
N ASP A 60 12.08 -5.01 4.62
CA ASP A 60 11.61 -5.90 3.55
C ASP A 60 12.79 -6.65 2.92
N ARG A 61 13.86 -5.95 2.59
CA ARG A 61 15.04 -6.55 1.99
C ARG A 61 15.77 -7.49 2.94
N ALA A 62 15.90 -7.14 4.22
CA ALA A 62 16.49 -8.03 5.22
C ALA A 62 15.67 -9.33 5.34
N ASP A 63 14.36 -9.21 5.44
CA ASP A 63 13.44 -10.34 5.54
C ASP A 63 13.43 -11.19 4.27
N ARG A 64 13.48 -10.58 3.08
CA ARG A 64 13.61 -11.30 1.80
C ARG A 64 14.92 -12.07 1.70
N ARG A 65 16.05 -11.49 2.11
CA ARG A 65 17.33 -12.21 2.12
C ARG A 65 17.25 -13.45 3.02
N ALA A 66 16.66 -13.30 4.21
CA ALA A 66 16.44 -14.42 5.11
C ALA A 66 15.52 -15.49 4.49
N ALA A 67 14.38 -15.08 3.93
CA ALA A 67 13.43 -15.99 3.30
C ALA A 67 14.03 -16.73 2.08
N LEU A 68 14.81 -16.05 1.25
CA LEU A 68 15.51 -16.66 0.11
C LEU A 68 16.59 -17.65 0.56
N ALA A 69 17.34 -17.32 1.62
CA ALA A 69 18.31 -18.24 2.21
C ALA A 69 17.63 -19.49 2.78
N SER A 70 16.48 -19.34 3.45
CA SER A 70 15.67 -20.47 3.92
C SER A 70 15.14 -21.32 2.76
N ALA A 71 14.65 -20.69 1.69
CA ALA A 71 14.10 -21.39 0.52
C ALA A 71 15.12 -22.26 -0.22
N ALA A 72 16.42 -21.99 -0.08
CA ALA A 72 17.48 -22.84 -0.62
C ALA A 72 17.55 -24.22 0.06
N SER A 73 17.07 -24.31 1.30
CA SER A 73 17.12 -25.53 2.12
C SER A 73 15.74 -26.09 2.47
N ASP A 74 14.68 -25.28 2.37
CA ASP A 74 13.30 -25.62 2.71
C ASP A 74 12.33 -25.19 1.58
N PRO A 75 11.79 -26.13 0.80
CA PRO A 75 10.78 -25.84 -0.22
C PRO A 75 9.47 -25.23 0.32
N GLN A 76 9.21 -25.31 1.63
CA GLN A 76 8.03 -24.72 2.29
C GLN A 76 8.29 -23.29 2.80
N ALA A 77 9.46 -22.71 2.56
CA ALA A 77 9.77 -21.36 3.00
C ALA A 77 8.77 -20.33 2.45
N ASP A 78 8.18 -19.55 3.35
CA ASP A 78 7.20 -18.53 3.01
C ASP A 78 7.89 -17.27 2.44
N LEU A 79 7.99 -17.25 1.11
CA LEU A 79 8.55 -16.15 0.35
C LEU A 79 7.63 -14.93 0.27
N ARG A 80 6.37 -15.09 0.69
CA ARG A 80 5.34 -14.04 0.61
C ARG A 80 5.28 -13.18 1.85
N ARG A 81 5.57 -13.76 3.02
CA ARG A 81 5.62 -13.07 4.30
C ARG A 81 6.36 -11.72 4.31
N PRO A 82 7.56 -11.55 3.69
CA PRO A 82 8.23 -10.25 3.67
C PRO A 82 7.44 -9.17 2.92
N ALA A 83 6.81 -9.54 1.79
CA ALA A 83 5.95 -8.63 1.04
C ALA A 83 4.72 -8.25 1.86
N GLU A 84 4.09 -9.21 2.53
CA GLU A 84 2.94 -8.95 3.41
C GLU A 84 3.27 -8.01 4.56
N ALA A 85 4.38 -8.27 5.26
CA ALA A 85 4.83 -7.44 6.37
C ALA A 85 5.12 -6.00 5.92
N SER A 86 5.79 -5.82 4.77
CA SER A 86 6.12 -4.50 4.24
C SER A 86 4.90 -3.70 3.78
N GLN A 87 3.97 -4.32 3.05
CA GLN A 87 2.73 -3.66 2.63
C GLN A 87 1.85 -3.30 3.84
N LEU A 88 1.77 -4.18 4.84
CA LEU A 88 1.05 -3.90 6.09
C LEU A 88 1.69 -2.76 6.89
N ALA A 89 3.02 -2.73 6.99
CA ALA A 89 3.74 -1.66 7.65
C ALA A 89 3.52 -0.30 6.98
N LEU A 90 3.41 -0.28 5.65
CA LEU A 90 3.09 0.93 4.89
C LEU A 90 1.65 1.37 5.10
N ALA A 91 0.68 0.46 4.95
CA ALA A 91 -0.74 0.77 5.14
C ALA A 91 -1.04 1.27 6.57
N ARG A 92 -0.44 0.64 7.59
CA ARG A 92 -0.56 1.08 9.00
C ARG A 92 0.05 2.45 9.23
N PHE A 93 1.20 2.73 8.63
CA PHE A 93 1.81 4.05 8.72
C PHE A 93 0.89 5.12 8.14
N VAL A 94 0.32 4.87 6.96
CA VAL A 94 -0.61 5.79 6.31
C VAL A 94 -1.86 6.01 7.17
N ASP A 95 -2.42 4.95 7.75
CA ASP A 95 -3.61 5.05 8.59
C ASP A 95 -3.36 5.80 9.90
N ILE A 96 -2.25 5.51 10.59
CA ILE A 96 -1.85 6.20 11.81
C ILE A 96 -1.71 7.71 11.54
N HIS A 97 -1.12 8.08 10.41
CA HIS A 97 -0.87 9.47 10.02
C HIS A 97 -1.96 10.05 9.11
N ARG A 98 -3.12 9.41 9.00
CA ARG A 98 -4.17 9.73 8.02
C ARG A 98 -4.56 11.20 8.03
N ALA A 99 -4.81 11.77 9.22
CA ALA A 99 -5.24 13.16 9.34
C ALA A 99 -4.18 14.14 8.82
N PHE A 100 -2.90 13.89 9.13
CA PHE A 100 -1.78 14.69 8.66
C PHE A 100 -1.58 14.54 7.15
N LEU A 101 -1.50 13.30 6.66
CA LEU A 101 -1.31 13.02 5.24
C LEU A 101 -2.49 13.56 4.42
N ARG A 102 -3.73 13.48 4.92
CA ARG A 102 -4.88 14.09 4.25
C ARG A 102 -4.80 15.61 4.22
N ALA A 103 -4.31 16.24 5.30
CA ALA A 103 -4.10 17.69 5.35
C ALA A 103 -2.97 18.15 4.41
N SER A 104 -1.96 17.31 4.16
CA SER A 104 -0.93 17.58 3.15
C SER A 104 -1.35 17.18 1.74
N LEU A 105 -2.42 16.40 1.57
CA LEU A 105 -2.99 16.02 0.28
C LEU A 105 -3.85 17.12 -0.37
N ASP A 106 -3.71 18.39 0.03
CA ASP A 106 -4.53 19.49 -0.47
C ASP A 106 -4.56 19.48 -2.01
N TRP A 107 -5.63 19.99 -2.62
CA TRP A 107 -5.94 19.85 -4.06
C TRP A 107 -4.83 20.36 -5.02
N ARG A 108 -3.76 20.93 -4.48
CA ARG A 108 -2.57 21.44 -5.15
C ARG A 108 -1.29 20.67 -4.84
N LEU A 109 -1.33 19.35 -4.58
CA LEU A 109 -0.10 18.57 -4.64
C LEU A 109 0.61 18.91 -5.94
N THR A 110 1.72 19.64 -5.82
CA THR A 110 2.48 20.01 -7.01
C THR A 110 2.95 18.71 -7.63
N SER A 111 2.96 18.64 -8.97
CA SER A 111 3.44 17.44 -9.67
C SER A 111 4.80 16.99 -9.12
N ARG A 112 5.64 17.95 -8.71
CA ARG A 112 6.93 17.75 -8.04
C ARG A 112 6.87 16.90 -6.78
N VAL A 113 6.03 17.23 -5.79
CA VAL A 113 5.98 16.46 -4.53
C VAL A 113 5.50 15.04 -4.80
N ARG A 114 4.49 14.89 -5.66
CA ARG A 114 4.01 13.57 -6.07
C ARG A 114 5.11 12.76 -6.76
N GLU A 115 5.85 13.37 -7.69
CA GLU A 115 6.99 12.76 -8.37
C GLU A 115 8.10 12.37 -7.38
N GLY A 116 8.38 13.20 -6.38
CA GLY A 116 9.33 12.92 -5.31
C GLY A 116 8.95 11.69 -4.48
N VAL A 117 7.70 11.62 -4.02
CA VAL A 117 7.17 10.45 -3.29
C VAL A 117 7.23 9.18 -4.13
N ILE A 118 6.84 9.25 -5.42
CA ILE A 118 6.93 8.10 -6.34
C ILE A 118 8.39 7.68 -6.54
N SER A 119 9.30 8.63 -6.76
CA SER A 119 10.73 8.37 -6.97
C SER A 119 11.38 7.73 -5.74
N ALA A 120 11.05 8.22 -4.55
CA ALA A 120 11.51 7.66 -3.28
C ALA A 120 11.06 6.20 -3.11
N HIS A 121 9.78 5.90 -3.40
CA HIS A 121 9.27 4.54 -3.33
C HIS A 121 9.85 3.64 -4.44
N ALA A 122 9.96 4.14 -5.67
CA ALA A 122 10.56 3.41 -6.80
C ALA A 122 12.01 3.02 -6.52
N THR A 123 12.75 3.85 -5.78
CA THR A 123 14.10 3.52 -5.32
C THR A 123 14.09 2.28 -4.42
N GLN A 124 13.14 2.16 -3.49
CA GLN A 124 13.03 0.97 -2.64
C GLN A 124 12.61 -0.26 -3.44
N VAL A 125 11.65 -0.12 -4.37
CA VAL A 125 11.23 -1.22 -5.25
C VAL A 125 12.41 -1.73 -6.08
N ARG A 126 13.26 -0.84 -6.58
CA ARG A 126 14.47 -1.20 -7.34
C ARG A 126 15.44 -2.03 -6.52
N GLU A 127 15.67 -1.65 -5.26
CA GLU A 127 16.55 -2.42 -4.38
C GLU A 127 15.97 -3.81 -4.04
N SER A 128 14.65 -3.92 -3.81
CA SER A 128 14.01 -5.22 -3.62
C SER A 128 14.04 -6.07 -4.89
N LEU A 129 13.87 -5.46 -6.08
CA LEU A 129 13.95 -6.15 -7.37
C LEU A 129 15.34 -6.76 -7.61
N ARG A 130 16.42 -6.06 -7.24
CA ARG A 130 17.80 -6.58 -7.36
C ARG A 130 18.02 -7.87 -6.57
N LEU A 131 17.33 -8.05 -5.44
CA LEU A 131 17.44 -9.26 -4.63
C LEU A 131 16.74 -10.47 -5.26
N MET A 132 15.80 -10.26 -6.18
CA MET A 132 15.03 -11.35 -6.80
C MET A 132 15.86 -12.15 -7.81
N GLY A 133 16.94 -11.58 -8.35
CA GLY A 133 17.90 -12.26 -9.20
C GLY A 133 17.23 -13.06 -10.33
N PRO A 134 17.46 -14.39 -10.42
CA PRO A 134 16.89 -15.23 -11.48
C PRO A 134 15.36 -15.31 -11.52
N ARG A 135 14.65 -14.86 -10.48
CA ARG A 135 13.17 -14.84 -10.45
C ARG A 135 12.59 -13.71 -11.30
N VAL A 136 13.38 -12.69 -11.62
CA VAL A 136 12.94 -11.57 -12.44
C VAL A 136 12.80 -12.03 -13.89
N PRO A 137 11.67 -11.79 -14.56
CA PRO A 137 11.52 -12.13 -15.97
C PRO A 137 12.59 -11.43 -16.83
N PRO A 138 13.27 -12.15 -17.76
CA PRO A 138 14.44 -11.61 -18.46
C PRO A 138 14.14 -10.46 -19.44
N HIS A 139 12.87 -10.29 -19.81
CA HIS A 139 12.39 -9.25 -20.71
C HIS A 139 11.74 -8.07 -19.96
N LEU A 140 11.77 -8.08 -18.63
CA LEU A 140 11.18 -7.02 -17.83
C LEU A 140 12.01 -5.74 -17.96
N ASP A 141 11.38 -4.64 -18.34
CA ASP A 141 11.97 -3.32 -18.13
C ASP A 141 11.91 -2.99 -16.63
N HIS A 142 13.07 -3.04 -15.98
CA HIS A 142 13.17 -2.85 -14.53
C HIS A 142 12.76 -1.44 -14.10
N GLU A 143 13.08 -0.42 -14.89
CA GLU A 143 12.77 0.97 -14.54
C GLU A 143 11.27 1.23 -14.67
N ALA A 144 10.68 0.81 -15.79
CA ALA A 144 9.24 0.91 -16.00
C ALA A 144 8.46 0.12 -14.94
N PHE A 145 8.93 -1.08 -14.56
CA PHE A 145 8.33 -1.85 -13.49
C PHE A 145 8.39 -1.13 -12.13
N CYS A 146 9.55 -0.59 -11.76
CA CYS A 146 9.70 0.13 -10.49
C CYS A 146 8.78 1.35 -10.42
N LEU A 147 8.67 2.11 -11.51
CA LEU A 147 7.76 3.26 -11.60
C LEU A 147 6.30 2.84 -11.55
N MET A 148 5.93 1.75 -12.22
CA MET A 148 4.57 1.22 -12.22
C MET A 148 4.14 0.80 -10.82
N ILE A 149 4.96 0.01 -10.11
CA ILE A 149 4.69 -0.43 -8.75
C ILE A 149 4.61 0.80 -7.82
N ALA A 150 5.59 1.70 -7.89
CA ALA A 150 5.63 2.84 -7.00
C ALA A 150 4.46 3.80 -7.21
N GLY A 151 4.17 4.14 -8.47
CA GLY A 151 3.05 5.00 -8.86
C GLY A 151 1.70 4.38 -8.52
N GLY A 152 1.51 3.08 -8.77
CA GLY A 152 0.30 2.35 -8.43
C GLY A 152 0.04 2.32 -6.92
N THR A 153 1.07 2.03 -6.11
CA THR A 153 0.96 2.09 -4.64
C THR A 153 0.58 3.50 -4.16
N VAL A 154 1.26 4.54 -4.64
CA VAL A 154 0.97 5.93 -4.24
C VAL A 154 -0.45 6.33 -4.66
N ALA A 155 -0.91 5.92 -5.84
CA ALA A 155 -2.26 6.19 -6.32
C ALA A 155 -3.33 5.52 -5.44
N LEU A 156 -3.17 4.23 -5.11
CA LEU A 156 -4.10 3.50 -4.26
C LEU A 156 -4.17 4.06 -2.83
N LEU A 157 -3.02 4.40 -2.24
CA LEU A 157 -2.97 5.03 -0.92
C LEU A 157 -3.59 6.43 -0.93
N THR A 158 -3.38 7.21 -2.00
CA THR A 158 -3.99 8.53 -2.15
C THR A 158 -5.51 8.43 -2.26
N ALA A 159 -6.03 7.46 -3.03
CA ALA A 159 -7.47 7.21 -3.12
C ALA A 159 -8.06 6.84 -1.74
N TRP A 160 -7.40 5.93 -1.02
CA TRP A 160 -7.81 5.51 0.32
C TRP A 160 -7.78 6.63 1.38
N LEU A 161 -6.89 7.61 1.22
CA LEU A 161 -6.83 8.79 2.10
C LEU A 161 -7.90 9.84 1.79
N ARG A 162 -8.33 9.94 0.53
CA ARG A 162 -9.31 10.94 0.05
C ARG A 162 -10.75 10.50 0.31
N GLU A 163 -11.03 9.22 0.09
CA GLU A 163 -12.34 8.64 0.32
C GLU A 163 -12.53 8.42 1.83
N ASN A 164 -13.76 8.60 2.34
CA ASN A 164 -14.11 8.15 3.69
C ASN A 164 -14.28 6.61 3.69
N ASP A 165 -13.30 5.92 3.12
CA ASP A 165 -13.28 4.48 2.87
C ASP A 165 -12.94 3.76 4.19
N PRO A 166 -13.86 2.94 4.74
CA PRO A 166 -13.65 2.21 5.98
C PRO A 166 -12.69 1.02 5.83
N THR A 167 -12.04 0.84 4.68
CA THR A 167 -11.02 -0.19 4.44
C THR A 167 -9.95 -0.13 5.53
N THR A 168 -9.69 -1.27 6.17
CA THR A 168 -8.66 -1.40 7.21
C THR A 168 -7.25 -1.40 6.62
N PRO A 169 -6.20 -1.11 7.41
CA PRO A 169 -4.82 -1.24 6.94
C PRO A 169 -4.49 -2.62 6.38
N GLU A 170 -4.99 -3.68 7.01
CA GLU A 170 -4.83 -5.06 6.57
C GLU A 170 -5.47 -5.31 5.20
N ALA A 171 -6.71 -4.82 5.00
CA ALA A 171 -7.40 -4.95 3.72
C ALA A 171 -6.73 -4.11 2.61
N MET A 172 -6.22 -2.92 2.95
CA MET A 172 -5.44 -2.11 2.01
C MET A 172 -4.12 -2.78 1.62
N ALA A 173 -3.39 -3.35 2.59
CA ALA A 173 -2.17 -4.10 2.32
C ALA A 173 -2.44 -5.28 1.38
N GLN A 174 -3.53 -6.02 1.60
CA GLN A 174 -3.93 -7.11 0.71
C GLN A 174 -4.29 -6.63 -0.70
N ARG A 175 -4.98 -5.48 -0.81
CA ARG A 175 -5.28 -4.83 -2.10
C ARG A 175 -4.00 -4.41 -2.83
N LEU A 176 -3.00 -3.90 -2.11
CA LEU A 176 -1.69 -3.58 -2.71
C LEU A 176 -1.01 -4.84 -3.25
N LEU A 177 -0.95 -5.90 -2.44
CA LEU A 177 -0.33 -7.17 -2.83
C LEU A 177 -0.99 -7.82 -4.04
N SER A 178 -2.32 -7.76 -4.15
CA SER A 178 -3.05 -8.39 -5.26
C SER A 178 -2.81 -7.73 -6.61
N THR A 179 -2.23 -6.54 -6.64
CA THR A 179 -1.81 -5.86 -7.89
C THR A 179 -0.39 -6.21 -8.33
N MET A 180 0.39 -6.87 -7.46
CA MET A 180 1.77 -7.21 -7.72
C MET A 180 1.91 -8.66 -8.23
N PRO A 181 2.85 -8.93 -9.15
CA PRO A 181 3.02 -10.27 -9.69
C PRO A 181 3.64 -11.24 -8.68
N GLU A 182 3.25 -12.51 -8.72
CA GLU A 182 3.69 -13.54 -7.77
C GLU A 182 5.21 -13.76 -7.77
N TRP A 183 5.88 -13.58 -8.90
CA TRP A 183 7.35 -13.70 -8.95
C TRP A 183 8.05 -12.64 -8.08
N PHE A 184 7.39 -11.50 -7.84
CA PHE A 184 7.88 -10.38 -7.02
C PHE A 184 7.44 -10.50 -5.56
N VAL A 185 6.18 -10.86 -5.30
CA VAL A 185 5.65 -10.94 -3.93
C VAL A 185 5.69 -12.32 -3.30
N GLY A 186 6.06 -13.37 -4.03
CA GLY A 186 5.95 -14.76 -3.58
C GLY A 186 4.61 -15.39 -3.98
N PRO A 187 4.58 -16.73 -4.14
CA PRO A 187 3.37 -17.44 -4.53
C PRO A 187 2.29 -17.27 -3.48
N THR A 188 1.04 -17.16 -3.93
CA THR A 188 -0.10 -17.23 -3.02
C THR A 188 -0.17 -18.65 -2.45
N ALA A 189 -0.38 -18.80 -1.13
CA ALA A 189 -0.63 -20.13 -0.58
C ALA A 189 -1.80 -20.77 -1.33
N PRO A 190 -1.75 -22.08 -1.65
CA PRO A 190 -2.88 -22.73 -2.29
C PRO A 190 -4.10 -22.54 -1.39
N SER A 191 -5.14 -21.89 -1.92
CA SER A 191 -6.43 -21.79 -1.25
C SER A 191 -6.86 -23.20 -0.88
N ASN A 192 -7.05 -23.45 0.41
CA ASN A 192 -7.56 -24.75 0.85
C ASN A 192 -8.92 -24.95 0.17
N PRO A 193 -9.16 -26.06 -0.57
CA PRO A 193 -10.46 -26.30 -1.20
C PRO A 193 -11.63 -26.31 -0.20
N ALA A 194 -11.37 -26.37 1.11
CA ALA A 194 -12.36 -26.18 2.17
C ALA A 194 -12.82 -24.73 2.41
N ASP A 195 -12.11 -23.71 1.90
CA ASP A 195 -12.48 -22.28 2.06
C ASP A 195 -13.49 -21.79 1.02
N HIS A 196 -13.92 -22.65 0.09
CA HIS A 196 -15.06 -22.35 -0.76
C HIS A 196 -16.36 -22.67 0.00
N PRO A 197 -17.20 -21.67 0.37
CA PRO A 197 -18.52 -21.97 0.87
C PRO A 197 -19.27 -22.71 -0.24
N SER A 198 -19.58 -23.99 0.01
CA SER A 198 -20.35 -24.86 -0.85
C SER A 198 -21.56 -24.10 -1.38
N GLN A 199 -21.52 -23.71 -2.65
CA GLN A 199 -22.69 -23.23 -3.36
C GLN A 199 -23.69 -24.39 -3.38
N ARG A 200 -24.71 -24.34 -2.52
CA ARG A 200 -25.87 -25.21 -2.64
C ARG A 200 -26.43 -25.01 -4.05
N PRO A 201 -26.64 -26.08 -4.84
CA PRO A 201 -27.30 -25.93 -6.11
C PRO A 201 -28.69 -25.35 -5.87
N SER A 202 -28.92 -24.15 -6.42
CA SER A 202 -30.23 -23.52 -6.47
C SER A 202 -31.16 -24.45 -7.24
N ARG A 203 -32.18 -24.97 -6.54
CA ARG A 203 -33.16 -25.89 -7.09
C ARG A 203 -34.01 -25.11 -8.10
N ALA A 204 -33.63 -25.20 -9.38
CA ALA A 204 -34.36 -24.60 -10.49
C ALA A 204 -35.83 -25.05 -10.45
N THR A 205 -36.73 -24.08 -10.38
CA THR A 205 -38.16 -24.24 -10.58
C THR A 205 -38.41 -24.68 -12.02
N ALA A 206 -39.10 -25.81 -12.17
CA ALA A 206 -39.48 -26.37 -13.46
C ALA A 206 -40.42 -25.41 -14.23
N PRO A 207 -40.32 -25.32 -15.56
CA PRO A 207 -41.23 -24.51 -16.35
C PRO A 207 -42.60 -25.20 -16.43
N THR A 208 -43.64 -24.44 -16.07
CA THR A 208 -45.04 -24.77 -16.33
C THR A 208 -45.27 -24.84 -17.84
N THR A 209 -45.50 -26.05 -18.36
CA THR A 209 -45.94 -26.26 -19.74
C THR A 209 -47.34 -25.68 -19.92
N LEU A 210 -47.43 -24.57 -20.65
CA LEU A 210 -48.70 -24.03 -21.15
C LEU A 210 -49.11 -24.85 -22.38
N GLN A 211 -50.10 -25.73 -22.23
CA GLN A 211 -50.76 -26.38 -23.35
C GLN A 211 -51.72 -25.36 -24.01
N SER A 212 -51.58 -25.12 -25.31
CA SER A 212 -52.57 -24.42 -26.13
C SER A 212 -53.15 -25.35 -27.20
N PRO A 213 -54.41 -25.12 -27.64
CA PRO A 213 -55.24 -26.14 -28.28
C PRO A 213 -55.37 -25.99 -29.80
N GLY A 214 -55.64 -27.11 -30.48
CA GLY A 214 -56.21 -27.18 -31.84
C GLY A 214 -55.23 -26.84 -32.97
N GLY A 215 -55.20 -27.49 -34.14
CA GLY A 215 -56.09 -28.47 -34.76
C GLY A 215 -55.80 -28.49 -36.27
N THR A 216 -56.38 -29.46 -36.98
CA THR A 216 -56.43 -29.67 -38.46
C THR A 216 -55.12 -30.14 -39.13
N SER A 217 -55.10 -31.19 -39.95
CA SER A 217 -56.14 -31.88 -40.73
C SER A 217 -56.04 -33.41 -40.66
#